data_AF-A0A8T0B6I1-F1
#
_entry.id   AF-A0A8T0B6I1-F1
#
_cell.length_a   1.000
_cell.length_b   1.000
_cell.length_c   1.000
_cell.angle_alpha   90.00
_cell.angle_beta   90.00
_cell.angle_gamma   90.00
#
_symmetry.space_group_name_H-M   'P 1'
#
loop_
_entity.id
_entity.type
_entity.pdbx_description
1 polymer ?
#
loop_
_entity_poly.entity_id
_entity_poly.type
_entity_poly.pdbx_seq_one_letter_code
_entity_poly.pdbx_strand_id
1 'polypeptide(L)'
;MRDTEESASLVASRLHCSRQQAPGPLCATLHKDERLTVTRSGAVTGSPSILHFQYKLNERRFSCWDTVLATNCLYLEIPHGVLPEGSKEGLTSLLEFAEETLKVGYVFLWFDKTREDRMFITRTFHYMGFEVVKPDHALVQTRPDLFFMVYSMDSSSSDEE
;
A
#
# COMPACT_ATOMS: atom_id res chain seq x y z
N MET A 1 6.34 -7.40 -17.66
CA MET A 1 7.28 -6.40 -17.09
C MET A 1 6.85 -4.97 -17.43
N ARG A 2 6.35 -4.67 -18.64
CA ARG A 2 5.80 -3.32 -18.98
C ARG A 2 4.53 -2.93 -18.20
N ASP A 3 3.68 -3.89 -17.83
CA ASP A 3 2.44 -3.61 -17.07
C ASP A 3 2.69 -3.08 -15.65
N THR A 4 3.81 -3.44 -15.02
CA THR A 4 4.13 -3.02 -13.64
C THR A 4 4.54 -1.54 -13.57
N GLU A 5 5.22 -1.03 -14.60
CA GLU A 5 5.68 0.37 -14.68
C GLU A 5 4.54 1.35 -14.94
N GLU A 6 3.65 1.04 -15.89
CA GLU A 6 2.47 1.86 -16.15
C GLU A 6 1.55 1.86 -14.92
N SER A 7 1.39 0.69 -14.29
CA SER A 7 0.69 0.57 -13.03
C SER A 7 1.30 1.47 -11.96
N ALA A 8 2.63 1.45 -11.77
CA ALA A 8 3.34 2.25 -10.76
C ALA A 8 3.19 3.78 -10.92
N SER A 9 3.25 4.27 -12.15
CA SER A 9 3.02 5.69 -12.43
C SER A 9 1.55 6.06 -12.24
N LEU A 10 0.62 5.20 -12.67
CA LEU A 10 -0.81 5.40 -12.48
C LEU A 10 -1.21 5.33 -11.00
N VAL A 11 -0.62 4.44 -10.19
CA VAL A 11 -0.93 4.33 -8.76
C VAL A 11 -0.48 5.57 -7.98
N ALA A 12 0.73 6.09 -8.26
CA ALA A 12 1.24 7.29 -7.59
C ALA A 12 0.41 8.54 -7.93
N SER A 13 0.03 8.72 -9.20
CA SER A 13 -0.85 9.83 -9.58
C SER A 13 -2.27 9.69 -9.03
N ARG A 14 -2.81 8.47 -8.91
CA ARG A 14 -4.19 8.26 -8.48
C ARG A 14 -4.38 8.30 -6.96
N LEU A 15 -3.43 7.84 -6.16
CA LEU A 15 -3.51 7.98 -4.70
C LEU A 15 -3.59 9.46 -4.30
N HIS A 16 -2.82 10.31 -4.98
CA HIS A 16 -2.85 11.75 -4.77
C HIS A 16 -4.21 12.39 -5.17
N CYS A 17 -4.84 11.93 -6.25
CA CYS A 17 -6.18 12.38 -6.66
C CYS A 17 -7.31 11.82 -5.76
N SER A 18 -7.23 10.56 -5.35
CA SER A 18 -8.26 9.91 -4.51
C SER A 18 -8.41 10.58 -3.15
N ARG A 19 -7.32 11.15 -2.61
CA ARG A 19 -7.33 11.85 -1.32
C ARG A 19 -8.20 13.11 -1.30
N GLN A 20 -8.56 13.66 -2.47
CA GLN A 20 -9.35 14.88 -2.61
C GLN A 20 -10.80 14.64 -3.08
N GLN A 21 -11.20 13.39 -3.35
CA GLN A 21 -12.49 13.09 -3.96
C GLN A 21 -13.52 12.60 -2.92
N ALA A 22 -14.68 13.27 -2.87
CA ALA A 22 -15.87 12.76 -2.17
C ALA A 22 -16.27 11.39 -2.78
N PRO A 23 -16.80 10.44 -1.99
CA PRO A 23 -17.11 9.10 -2.46
C PRO A 23 -18.14 9.16 -3.58
N GLY A 24 -17.67 9.02 -4.82
CA GLY A 24 -18.52 8.91 -6.01
C GLY A 24 -19.26 7.57 -6.04
N PRO A 25 -20.28 7.42 -6.90
CA PRO A 25 -21.22 6.29 -6.93
C PRO A 25 -20.63 4.92 -7.37
N LEU A 26 -19.30 4.75 -7.37
CA LEU A 26 -18.60 3.55 -7.82
C LEU A 26 -17.81 2.85 -6.69
N CYS A 27 -18.07 3.21 -5.43
CA CYS A 27 -17.41 2.61 -4.27
C CYS A 27 -18.17 1.32 -3.85
N ALA A 28 -17.50 0.17 -3.91
CA ALA A 28 -18.05 -1.12 -3.52
C ALA A 28 -17.36 -1.64 -2.27
N THR A 29 -18.11 -2.05 -1.25
CA THR A 29 -17.55 -2.71 -0.07
C THR A 29 -17.11 -4.12 -0.44
N LEU A 30 -15.82 -4.42 -0.26
CA LEU A 30 -15.26 -5.76 -0.46
C LEU A 30 -15.33 -6.59 0.83
N HIS A 31 -15.10 -5.94 1.97
CA HIS A 31 -15.06 -6.59 3.27
C HIS A 31 -15.47 -5.63 4.37
N LYS A 32 -16.13 -6.16 5.40
CA LYS A 32 -16.50 -5.39 6.59
C LYS A 32 -16.65 -6.32 7.77
N ASP A 33 -15.75 -6.17 8.74
CA ASP A 33 -15.86 -6.77 10.06
C ASP A 33 -15.80 -5.68 11.16
N GLU A 34 -15.64 -6.09 12.42
CA GLU A 34 -15.61 -5.18 13.57
C GLU A 34 -14.35 -4.30 13.65
N ARG A 35 -13.27 -4.71 12.98
CA ARG A 35 -11.93 -4.10 13.02
C ARG A 35 -11.52 -3.45 11.70
N LEU A 36 -11.90 -4.03 10.56
CA LEU A 36 -11.49 -3.62 9.22
C LEU A 36 -12.69 -3.51 8.27
N THR A 37 -12.77 -2.39 7.56
CA THR A 37 -13.66 -2.19 6.42
C THR A 37 -12.81 -1.92 5.18
N VAL A 38 -12.95 -2.76 4.16
CA VAL A 38 -12.25 -2.62 2.88
C VAL A 38 -13.25 -2.20 1.82
N THR A 39 -13.05 -1.02 1.24
CA THR A 39 -13.85 -0.55 0.10
C THR A 39 -12.99 -0.41 -1.13
N ARG A 40 -13.56 -0.70 -2.29
CA ARG A 40 -12.91 -0.56 -3.58
C ARG A 40 -13.52 0.62 -4.33
N SER A 41 -12.66 1.54 -4.73
CA SER A 41 -12.98 2.66 -5.60
C SER A 41 -12.30 2.47 -6.95
N GLY A 42 -13.07 2.58 -8.03
CA GLY A 42 -12.56 2.46 -9.39
C GLY A 42 -13.13 1.24 -10.11
N ALA A 43 -13.95 1.50 -11.13
CA ALA A 43 -14.42 0.54 -12.11
C ALA A 43 -14.78 1.29 -13.39
N VAL A 44 -13.76 1.72 -14.14
CA VAL A 44 -13.89 1.94 -15.58
C VAL A 44 -12.82 1.10 -16.23
N THR A 45 -13.22 0.28 -17.22
CA THR A 45 -12.38 -0.68 -17.92
C THR A 45 -10.99 -0.10 -18.22
N GLY A 46 -9.93 -0.68 -17.62
CA GLY A 46 -8.54 -0.27 -17.79
C GLY A 46 -7.91 0.56 -16.66
N SER A 47 -8.65 0.95 -15.60
CA SER A 47 -8.06 1.65 -14.44
C SER A 47 -7.70 0.69 -13.30
N PRO A 48 -6.56 0.90 -12.60
CA PRO A 48 -6.19 0.08 -11.44
C PRO A 48 -7.17 0.28 -10.26
N SER A 49 -7.41 -0.78 -9.50
CA SER A 49 -8.41 -0.79 -8.42
C SER A 49 -7.84 -0.15 -7.16
N ILE A 50 -8.44 0.94 -6.69
CA ILE A 50 -8.02 1.60 -5.44
C ILE A 50 -8.77 0.92 -4.30
N LEU A 51 -8.05 0.46 -3.27
CA LEU A 51 -8.62 -0.15 -2.09
C LEU A 51 -8.36 0.74 -0.88
N HIS A 52 -9.43 1.08 -0.17
CA HIS A 52 -9.40 1.83 1.07
C HIS A 52 -9.56 0.86 2.23
N PHE A 53 -8.54 0.76 3.06
CA PHE A 53 -8.50 -0.09 4.25
C PHE A 53 -8.77 0.76 5.47
N GLN A 54 -10.02 0.86 5.87
CA GLN A 54 -10.43 1.59 7.06
C GLN A 54 -10.39 0.68 8.28
N TYR A 55 -9.49 0.94 9.22
CA TYR A 55 -9.33 0.17 10.45
C TYR A 55 -9.77 0.97 11.67
N LYS A 56 -10.36 0.26 12.63
CA LYS A 56 -10.91 0.83 13.87
C LYS A 56 -9.81 0.97 14.92
N LEU A 57 -9.59 2.19 15.40
CA LEU A 57 -8.66 2.48 16.50
C LEU A 57 -9.32 2.28 17.85
N ASN A 58 -10.53 2.81 17.98
CA ASN A 58 -11.36 2.80 19.18
C ASN A 58 -12.83 2.86 18.77
N GLU A 59 -13.77 2.81 19.72
CA GLU A 59 -15.22 2.82 19.43
C GLU A 59 -15.70 3.97 18.53
N ARG A 60 -14.99 5.12 18.55
CA ARG A 60 -15.38 6.34 17.82
C ARG A 60 -14.35 6.81 16.79
N ARG A 61 -13.20 6.15 16.69
CA ARG A 61 -12.09 6.60 15.83
C ARG A 61 -11.66 5.53 14.86
N PHE A 62 -11.49 5.93 13.61
CA PHE A 62 -11.01 5.11 12.52
C PHE A 62 -9.82 5.79 11.86
N SER A 63 -8.98 5.01 11.21
CA SER A 63 -7.94 5.50 10.30
C SER A 63 -7.99 4.67 9.03
N CYS A 64 -7.35 5.16 7.97
CA CYS A 64 -7.40 4.49 6.68
C CYS A 64 -6.03 4.41 6.02
N TRP A 65 -5.82 3.31 5.31
CA TRP A 65 -4.73 3.13 4.37
C TRP A 65 -5.30 3.09 2.95
N ASP A 66 -4.82 4.00 2.12
CA ASP A 66 -5.15 3.99 0.70
C ASP A 66 -4.10 3.17 -0.05
N THR A 67 -4.60 2.20 -0.81
CA THR A 67 -3.75 1.31 -1.60
C THR A 67 -4.27 1.18 -3.00
N VAL A 68 -3.43 0.66 -3.87
CA VAL A 68 -3.84 0.30 -5.22
C VAL A 68 -3.46 -1.14 -5.50
N LEU A 69 -4.43 -1.92 -5.96
CA LEU A 69 -4.25 -3.29 -6.39
C LEU A 69 -3.98 -3.32 -7.89
N ALA A 70 -2.82 -3.85 -8.27
CA ALA A 70 -2.47 -4.05 -9.68
C ALA A 70 -1.77 -5.39 -9.89
N THR A 71 -2.30 -6.18 -10.84
CA THR A 71 -1.86 -7.54 -11.15
C THR A 71 -1.87 -8.44 -9.90
N ASN A 72 -0.72 -8.66 -9.27
CA ASN A 72 -0.53 -9.50 -8.08
C ASN A 72 0.18 -8.76 -6.95
N CYS A 73 0.14 -7.43 -6.98
CA CYS A 73 0.84 -6.56 -6.05
C CYS A 73 -0.12 -5.52 -5.48
N LEU A 74 0.03 -5.24 -4.18
CA LEU A 74 -0.64 -4.14 -3.51
C LEU A 74 0.34 -3.00 -3.27
N TYR A 75 -0.01 -1.77 -3.65
CA TYR A 75 0.84 -0.60 -3.53
C TYR A 75 0.27 0.35 -2.47
N LEU A 76 1.05 0.63 -1.44
CA LEU A 76 0.72 1.49 -0.30
C LEU A 76 1.57 2.76 -0.35
N GLU A 77 0.94 3.93 -0.29
CA GLU A 77 1.66 5.19 -0.10
C GLU A 77 1.76 5.50 1.40
N ILE A 78 2.96 5.84 1.88
CA ILE A 78 3.13 6.34 3.24
C ILE A 78 2.86 7.85 3.24
N PRO A 79 1.80 8.32 3.92
CA PRO A 79 1.43 9.73 3.90
C PRO A 79 2.52 10.61 4.52
N HIS A 80 2.66 11.84 4.01
CA HIS A 80 3.58 12.83 4.57
C HIS A 80 3.22 13.17 6.03
N GLY A 81 4.25 13.30 6.88
CA GLY A 81 4.09 13.52 8.31
C GLY A 81 4.08 12.23 9.12
N VAL A 82 3.62 12.33 10.37
CA VAL A 82 3.62 11.20 11.30
C VAL A 82 2.73 10.09 10.77
N LEU A 83 3.18 8.83 10.90
CA LEU A 83 2.36 7.67 10.57
C LEU A 83 1.01 7.75 11.30
N PRO A 84 -0.09 7.35 10.65
CA PRO A 84 -1.40 7.34 11.29
C PRO A 84 -1.36 6.58 12.62
N GLU A 85 -2.18 7.03 13.59
CA GLU A 85 -2.31 6.31 14.85
C GLU A 85 -2.82 4.88 14.57
N GLY A 86 -2.34 3.91 15.34
CA GLY A 86 -2.63 2.48 15.09
C GLY A 86 -2.17 1.98 13.73
N SER A 87 -1.23 2.68 13.07
CA SER A 87 -0.68 2.33 11.76
C SER A 87 -0.19 0.88 11.71
N LYS A 88 0.43 0.39 12.78
CA LYS A 88 0.91 -0.98 12.89
C LYS A 88 -0.24 -1.99 12.84
N GLU A 89 -1.24 -1.86 13.70
CA GLU A 89 -2.38 -2.77 13.76
C GLU A 89 -3.18 -2.72 12.46
N GLY A 90 -3.38 -1.52 11.91
CA GLY A 90 -4.03 -1.32 10.62
C GLY A 90 -3.26 -1.95 9.46
N LEU A 91 -1.92 -1.86 9.49
CA LEU A 91 -1.07 -2.50 8.48
C LEU A 91 -1.09 -4.02 8.62
N THR A 92 -1.05 -4.56 9.84
CA THR A 92 -1.16 -6.01 10.06
C THR A 92 -2.47 -6.54 9.47
N SER A 93 -3.61 -5.92 9.77
CA SER A 93 -4.90 -6.33 9.20
C SER A 93 -5.00 -6.15 7.69
N LEU A 94 -4.29 -5.15 7.13
CA LEU A 94 -4.15 -5.01 5.68
C LEU A 94 -3.35 -6.16 5.07
N LEU A 95 -2.23 -6.56 5.67
CA LEU A 95 -1.40 -7.68 5.20
C LEU A 95 -2.17 -9.01 5.26
N GLU A 96 -2.87 -9.27 6.37
CA GLU A 96 -3.76 -10.44 6.53
C GLU A 96 -4.80 -10.49 5.40
N PHE A 97 -5.51 -9.38 5.16
CA PHE A 97 -6.50 -9.30 4.09
C PHE A 97 -5.88 -9.49 2.69
N ALA A 98 -4.69 -8.93 2.48
CA ALA A 98 -3.98 -9.03 1.21
C ALA A 98 -3.56 -10.48 0.91
N GLU A 99 -3.16 -11.25 1.91
CA GLU A 99 -2.81 -12.67 1.77
C GLU A 99 -4.06 -13.57 1.67
N GLU A 100 -5.03 -13.39 2.56
CA GLU A 100 -6.17 -14.31 2.66
C GLU A 100 -7.22 -14.06 1.57
N THR A 101 -7.50 -12.79 1.28
CA THR A 101 -8.60 -12.41 0.38
C THR A 101 -8.11 -12.00 -0.99
N LEU A 102 -7.12 -11.10 -1.08
CA LEU A 102 -6.62 -10.62 -2.37
C LEU A 102 -5.66 -11.60 -3.05
N LYS A 103 -5.05 -12.51 -2.27
CA LYS A 103 -4.06 -13.50 -2.74
C LYS A 103 -2.92 -12.85 -3.52
N VAL A 104 -2.51 -11.64 -3.11
CA VAL A 104 -1.36 -10.95 -3.72
C VAL A 104 -0.06 -11.61 -3.27
N GLY A 105 0.96 -11.60 -4.11
CA GLY A 105 2.28 -12.11 -3.76
C GLY A 105 3.17 -11.07 -3.07
N TYR A 106 2.94 -9.78 -3.35
CA TYR A 106 3.79 -8.71 -2.85
C TYR A 106 2.99 -7.49 -2.40
N VAL A 107 3.47 -6.85 -1.33
CA VAL A 107 3.00 -5.54 -0.89
C VAL A 107 4.16 -4.56 -0.97
N PHE A 108 4.04 -3.59 -1.87
CA PHE A 108 4.99 -2.49 -2.00
C PHE A 108 4.50 -1.31 -1.18
N LEU A 109 5.39 -0.69 -0.44
CA LEU A 109 5.18 0.64 0.12
C LEU A 109 6.13 1.63 -0.54
N TRP A 110 5.71 2.89 -0.60
CA TRP A 110 6.55 3.95 -1.11
C TRP A 110 6.33 5.29 -0.42
N PHE A 111 7.36 6.13 -0.46
CA PHE A 111 7.33 7.50 0.05
C PHE A 111 8.43 8.35 -0.60
N ASP A 112 8.32 9.67 -0.49
CA ASP A 112 9.29 10.59 -1.08
C ASP A 112 10.69 10.47 -0.44
N LYS A 113 11.75 10.37 -1.26
CA LYS A 113 13.13 10.19 -0.78
C LYS A 113 13.68 11.38 0.01
N THR A 114 13.12 12.57 -0.17
CA THR A 114 13.55 13.81 0.49
C THR A 114 12.91 14.01 1.85
N ARG A 115 12.07 13.08 2.31
CA ARG A 115 11.46 13.11 3.64
C ARG A 115 12.50 13.06 4.76
N GLU A 116 12.37 13.98 5.71
CA GLU A 116 13.24 14.05 6.90
C GLU A 116 13.08 12.82 7.81
N ASP A 117 11.88 12.23 7.85
CA ASP A 117 11.54 11.05 8.65
C ASP A 117 11.83 9.71 7.94
N ARG A 118 12.50 9.73 6.78
CA ARG A 118 12.84 8.52 5.99
C ARG A 118 13.47 7.41 6.83
N MET A 119 14.45 7.74 7.68
CA MET A 119 15.17 6.75 8.48
C MET A 119 14.25 6.06 9.49
N PHE A 120 13.33 6.82 10.07
CA PHE A 120 12.34 6.29 11.01
C PHE A 120 11.33 5.38 10.29
N ILE A 121 10.81 5.81 9.14
CA ILE A 121 9.88 5.03 8.31
C ILE A 121 10.55 3.72 7.91
N THR A 122 11.73 3.79 7.29
CA THR A 122 12.47 2.63 6.80
C THR A 122 12.71 1.62 7.93
N ARG A 123 13.18 2.10 9.09
CA ARG A 123 13.41 1.24 10.25
C ARG A 123 12.13 0.60 10.77
N THR A 124 11.03 1.36 10.83
CA THR A 124 9.74 0.87 11.32
C THR A 124 9.22 -0.27 10.45
N PHE A 125 9.19 -0.08 9.13
CA PHE A 125 8.70 -1.11 8.21
C PHE A 125 9.68 -2.27 8.06
N HIS A 126 10.98 -2.02 8.20
CA HIS A 126 11.97 -3.09 8.23
C HIS A 126 11.75 -4.07 9.39
N TYR A 127 11.42 -3.56 10.59
CA TYR A 127 11.05 -4.41 11.71
C TYR A 127 9.76 -5.21 11.50
N MET A 128 8.92 -4.80 10.55
CA MET A 128 7.71 -5.54 10.16
C MET A 128 7.98 -6.57 9.06
N GLY A 129 9.23 -6.69 8.60
CA GLY A 129 9.64 -7.64 7.55
C GLY A 129 9.67 -7.04 6.14
N PHE A 130 9.55 -5.72 5.99
CA PHE A 130 9.73 -5.08 4.69
C PHE A 130 11.22 -4.92 4.36
N GLU A 131 11.55 -5.14 3.09
CA GLU A 131 12.90 -5.01 2.57
C GLU A 131 13.00 -3.85 1.59
N VAL A 132 14.15 -3.18 1.54
CA VAL A 132 14.35 -2.09 0.59
C VAL A 132 14.42 -2.65 -0.83
N VAL A 133 13.64 -2.09 -1.74
CA VAL A 133 13.65 -2.52 -3.15
C VAL A 133 14.99 -2.13 -3.79
N LYS A 134 15.61 -3.09 -4.50
CA LYS A 134 16.90 -2.88 -5.19
C LYS A 134 16.80 -1.74 -6.22
N PRO A 135 17.85 -0.93 -6.39
CA PRO A 135 17.84 0.19 -7.33
C PRO A 135 17.66 -0.24 -8.79
N ASP A 136 18.07 -1.46 -9.14
CA ASP A 136 17.91 -2.03 -10.48
C ASP A 136 16.48 -2.51 -10.78
N HIS A 137 15.58 -2.43 -9.80
CA HIS A 137 14.18 -2.79 -9.98
C HIS A 137 13.44 -1.72 -10.80
N ALA A 138 12.63 -2.14 -11.77
CA ALA A 138 11.92 -1.24 -12.69
C ALA A 138 11.18 -0.09 -11.97
N LEU A 139 10.44 -0.39 -10.88
CA LEU A 139 9.76 0.62 -10.05
C LEU A 139 10.68 1.77 -9.59
N VAL A 140 11.91 1.44 -9.17
CA VAL A 140 12.89 2.42 -8.69
C VAL A 140 13.49 3.20 -9.85
N GLN A 141 13.68 2.55 -11.01
CA GLN A 141 14.17 3.19 -12.23
C GLN A 141 13.18 4.19 -12.81
N THR A 142 11.87 3.87 -12.80
CA THR A 142 10.82 4.75 -13.31
C THR A 142 10.57 5.96 -12.40
N ARG A 143 10.71 5.79 -11.08
CA ARG A 143 10.46 6.84 -10.08
C ARG A 143 11.65 6.97 -9.13
N PRO A 144 12.78 7.52 -9.60
CA PRO A 144 14.00 7.64 -8.80
C PRO A 144 13.85 8.65 -7.65
N ASP A 145 12.82 9.49 -7.67
CA ASP A 145 12.41 10.42 -6.60
C ASP A 145 11.73 9.73 -5.42
N LEU A 146 11.22 8.50 -5.61
CA LEU A 146 10.52 7.74 -4.58
C LEU A 146 11.40 6.64 -3.97
N PHE A 147 11.21 6.39 -2.69
CA PHE A 147 11.79 5.29 -1.93
C PHE A 147 10.78 4.17 -1.83
N PHE A 148 11.20 2.94 -2.13
CA PHE A 148 10.32 1.77 -2.15
C PHE A 148 10.81 0.70 -1.17
N MET A 149 9.86 0.08 -0.46
CA MET A 149 10.10 -1.17 0.27
C MET A 149 9.05 -2.20 -0.14
N VAL A 150 9.38 -3.48 0.00
CA VAL A 150 8.53 -4.60 -0.42
C VAL A 150 8.41 -5.62 0.71
N TYR A 151 7.23 -6.22 0.83
CA TYR A 151 6.94 -7.36 1.67
C TYR A 151 6.48 -8.52 0.79
N SER A 152 7.12 -9.67 0.93
CA SER A 152 6.75 -10.90 0.22
C SER A 152 5.76 -11.69 1.07
N MET A 153 4.60 -12.05 0.49
CA MET A 153 3.63 -12.91 1.18
C MET A 153 4.10 -14.37 1.23
N ASP A 154 4.87 -14.81 0.23
CA ASP A 154 5.57 -16.09 0.26
C ASP A 154 6.83 -15.92 1.12
N SER A 155 6.73 -16.27 2.41
CA SER A 155 7.88 -16.40 3.30
C SER A 155 8.60 -17.72 3.03
N SER A 156 9.32 -17.81 1.92
CA SER A 156 10.47 -18.70 1.78
C SER A 156 11.72 -17.84 1.86
N SER A 157 12.30 -17.78 3.07
CA SER A 157 13.65 -17.32 3.34
C SER A 157 14.62 -17.84 2.26
N SER A 158 15.37 -16.94 1.61
CA SER A 158 16.57 -17.33 0.86
C SER A 158 17.80 -16.71 1.51
N ASP A 159 18.40 -17.58 2.32
CA ASP A 159 19.81 -17.79 2.62
C ASP A 159 20.70 -16.63 3.08
N GLU A 160 21.20 -16.83 4.29
CA GLU A 160 22.52 -16.38 4.71
C GLU A 160 23.59 -16.92 3.74
N GLU A 161 24.45 -16.05 3.22
CA GLU A 161 25.84 -16.38 2.87
C GLU A 161 26.76 -15.19 3.13
#